data_AF-A0A8T4ESA5-F1
#
_entry.id   AF-A0A8T4ESA5-F1
#
_cell.length_a   1.000
_cell.length_b   1.000
_cell.length_c   1.000
_cell.angle_alpha   90.00
_cell.angle_beta   90.00
_cell.angle_gamma   90.00
#
_symmetry.space_group_name_H-M   'P 1'
#
loop_
_entity.id
_entity.type
_entity.pdbx_description
1 polymer ?
#
loop_
_entity_poly.entity_id
_entity_poly.type
_entity_poly.pdbx_seq_one_letter_code
_entity_poly.pdbx_strand_id
1 'polypeptide(L)'
;MVFFLFLGLLDSLVAALMLATHFGLLQEWRIAFMGAAYLIGKAILLRGSFLSYLDIAAGIYFILIMLGVHTFLVYVFALLLCYKFITSLLMRGWG
;
A
#
# COMPACT_ATOMS: atom_id res chain seq x y z
N MET A 1 -6.66 16.37 9.56
CA MET A 1 -5.27 16.38 9.06
C MET A 1 -4.43 15.23 9.60
N VAL A 2 -4.33 15.02 10.92
CA VAL A 2 -3.52 13.93 11.51
C VAL A 2 -3.91 12.53 11.02
N PHE A 3 -5.21 12.28 10.83
CA PHE A 3 -5.74 11.01 10.31
C PHE A 3 -5.17 10.62 8.94
N PHE A 4 -5.12 11.55 7.98
CA PHE A 4 -4.58 11.27 6.63
C PHE A 4 -3.09 10.96 6.65
N LEU A 5 -2.35 11.59 7.56
CA LEU A 5 -0.91 11.34 7.71
C LEU A 5 -0.66 9.96 8.33
N PHE A 6 -1.49 9.54 9.29
CA PHE A 6 -1.42 8.18 9.83
C PHE A 6 -1.73 7.14 8.74
N LEU A 7 -2.76 7.38 7.92
CA LEU A 7 -3.06 6.53 6.76
C LEU A 7 -1.94 6.53 5.72
N GLY A 8 -1.27 7.64 5.48
CA GLY A 8 -0.11 7.70 4.58
C GLY A 8 1.09 6.93 5.14
N LEU A 9 1.35 7.03 6.44
CA LEU A 9 2.43 6.29 7.10
C LEU A 9 2.21 4.78 6.97
N LEU A 10 0.99 4.31 7.20
CA LEU A 10 0.63 2.91 7.01
C LEU A 10 0.79 2.45 5.56
N ASP A 11 0.50 3.28 4.56
CA ASP A 11 0.75 2.95 3.15
C ASP A 11 2.24 2.72 2.89
N SER A 12 3.10 3.59 3.43
CA SER A 12 4.55 3.46 3.27
C SER A 12 5.09 2.19 3.93
N LEU A 13 4.50 1.81 5.07
CA LEU A 13 4.84 0.57 5.75
C LEU A 13 4.40 -0.65 4.92
N VAL A 14 3.20 -0.61 4.33
CA VAL A 14 2.73 -1.68 3.44
C VAL A 14 3.57 -1.76 2.17
N ALA A 15 4.01 -0.64 1.61
CA ALA A 15 4.94 -0.61 0.48
C ALA A 15 6.27 -1.30 0.82
N ALA A 16 6.83 -1.03 2.00
CA ALA A 16 8.03 -1.69 2.48
C ALA A 16 7.83 -3.20 2.67
N LEU A 17 6.68 -3.61 3.22
CA LEU A 17 6.33 -5.02 3.39
C LEU A 17 6.14 -5.73 2.04
N MET A 18 5.52 -5.08 1.05
CA MET A 18 5.39 -5.60 -0.31
C MET A 18 6.76 -5.85 -0.94
N LEU A 19 7.70 -4.91 -0.80
CA LEU A 19 9.07 -5.07 -1.30
C LEU A 19 9.83 -6.17 -0.55
N ALA A 20 9.74 -6.20 0.78
CA ALA A 20 10.38 -7.24 1.59
C ALA A 20 9.86 -8.64 1.22
N THR A 21 8.57 -8.77 0.96
CA THR A 21 7.95 -10.02 0.48
C THR A 21 8.44 -10.35 -0.93
N HIS A 22 8.55 -9.36 -1.81
CA HIS A 22 9.04 -9.55 -3.16
C HIS A 22 10.48 -10.07 -3.21
N PHE A 23 11.35 -9.60 -2.33
CA PHE A 23 12.74 -10.08 -2.18
C PHE A 23 12.85 -11.41 -1.41
N GLY A 24 11.73 -11.99 -0.97
CA GLY A 24 11.71 -13.24 -0.21
C GLY A 24 12.19 -13.12 1.23
N LEU A 25 12.33 -11.90 1.76
CA LEU A 25 12.70 -11.64 3.17
C LEU A 25 11.57 -11.96 4.13
N LEU A 26 10.32 -11.85 3.66
CA LEU A 26 9.10 -12.16 4.42
C LEU A 26 8.25 -13.14 3.62
N GLN A 27 8.03 -14.34 4.15
CA GLN A 27 7.19 -15.38 3.51
C GLN A 27 5.92 -15.67 4.30
N GLU A 28 5.67 -14.93 5.37
CA GLU A 28 4.49 -15.13 6.20
C GLU A 28 3.23 -14.61 5.53
N TRP A 29 2.37 -15.54 5.10
CA TRP A 29 1.06 -15.24 4.49
C TRP A 29 0.21 -14.25 5.30
N ARG A 30 0.35 -14.26 6.63
CA ARG A 30 -0.35 -13.36 7.55
C ARG A 30 -0.08 -11.90 7.22
N ILE A 31 1.15 -11.56 6.86
CA ILE A 31 1.58 -10.18 6.56
C ILE A 31 0.91 -9.69 5.28
N ALA A 32 0.88 -10.51 4.24
CA ALA A 32 0.22 -10.16 2.98
C ALA A 32 -1.30 -10.03 3.16
N PHE A 33 -1.94 -10.92 3.93
CA PHE A 33 -3.36 -10.81 4.23
C PHE A 33 -3.69 -9.55 5.04
N MET A 34 -2.88 -9.22 6.05
CA MET A 34 -3.07 -7.99 6.83
C MET A 34 -2.88 -6.74 5.98
N GLY A 35 -1.83 -6.70 5.14
CA GLY A 35 -1.58 -5.60 4.22
C GLY A 35 -2.67 -5.43 3.17
N ALA A 36 -3.13 -6.53 2.58
CA ALA A 36 -4.23 -6.52 1.61
C ALA A 36 -5.55 -6.09 2.26
N ALA A 37 -5.89 -6.62 3.43
CA ALA A 37 -7.08 -6.24 4.17
C ALA A 37 -7.07 -4.76 4.54
N TYR A 38 -5.92 -4.23 4.97
CA TYR A 38 -5.75 -2.80 5.23
C TYR A 38 -5.98 -1.97 3.96
N LEU A 39 -5.33 -2.30 2.83
CA LEU A 39 -5.45 -1.53 1.59
C LEU A 39 -6.89 -1.54 1.05
N ILE A 40 -7.55 -2.70 1.08
CA ILE A 40 -8.95 -2.84 0.66
C ILE A 40 -9.88 -2.08 1.61
N GLY A 41 -9.70 -2.23 2.92
CA GLY A 41 -10.50 -1.53 3.93
C GLY A 41 -10.35 -0.01 3.82
N LYS A 42 -9.12 0.47 3.61
CA LYS A 42 -8.84 1.88 3.37
C LYS A 42 -9.48 2.38 2.08
N ALA A 43 -9.40 1.62 0.99
CA ALA A 43 -10.03 1.99 -0.27
C ALA A 43 -11.55 2.15 -0.13
N ILE A 44 -12.18 1.30 0.70
CA ILE A 44 -13.61 1.39 1.01
C ILE A 44 -13.91 2.66 1.85
N LEU A 45 -13.05 2.99 2.80
CA LEU A 45 -13.21 4.18 3.66
C LEU A 45 -13.03 5.48 2.87
N LEU A 46 -12.09 5.53 1.93
CA LEU A 46 -11.76 6.68 1.10
C LEU A 46 -12.36 6.57 -0.31
N ARG A 47 -13.56 5.99 -0.44
CA ARG A 47 -14.25 5.84 -1.74
C ARG A 47 -14.40 7.19 -2.45
N GLY A 48 -14.32 7.14 -3.78
CA GLY A 48 -14.56 8.32 -4.65
C GLY A 48 -13.34 8.85 -5.39
N SER A 49 -12.16 8.25 -5.23
CA SER A 49 -10.95 8.63 -5.98
C SER A 49 -10.36 7.47 -6.78
N PHE A 50 -9.77 7.76 -7.94
CA PHE A 50 -9.02 6.79 -8.75
C PHE A 50 -7.92 6.11 -7.93
N LEU A 51 -7.25 6.88 -7.06
CA LEU A 51 -6.22 6.41 -6.14
C LEU A 51 -6.71 5.35 -5.15
N SER A 52 -8.00 5.32 -4.83
CA SER A 52 -8.59 4.30 -3.94
C SER A 52 -8.78 2.96 -4.66
N TYR A 53 -9.10 2.97 -5.96
CA TYR A 53 -9.15 1.74 -6.75
C TYR A 53 -7.78 1.10 -6.93
N LEU A 54 -6.73 1.94 -7.03
CA LEU A 54 -5.35 1.46 -7.09
C LEU A 54 -4.89 0.82 -5.77
N ASP A 55 -5.42 1.25 -4.60
CA ASP A 55 -5.16 0.57 -3.33
C ASP A 55 -5.74 -0.85 -3.33
N ILE A 56 -6.94 -1.04 -3.88
CA ILE A 56 -7.55 -2.38 -4.02
C ILE A 56 -6.66 -3.26 -4.89
N ALA A 57 -6.22 -2.73 -6.04
CA ALA A 57 -5.32 -3.45 -6.95
C ALA A 57 -3.99 -3.80 -6.27
N ALA A 58 -3.39 -2.87 -5.52
CA ALA A 58 -2.17 -3.10 -4.76
C ALA A 58 -2.36 -4.18 -3.67
N GLY A 59 -3.51 -4.17 -2.98
CA GLY A 59 -3.84 -5.18 -1.98
C GLY A 59 -3.99 -6.58 -2.57
N ILE A 60 -4.72 -6.70 -3.69
CA ILE A 60 -4.82 -7.98 -4.43
C ILE A 60 -3.44 -8.42 -4.90
N TYR A 61 -2.65 -7.50 -5.45
CA TYR A 61 -1.32 -7.81 -5.94
C TYR A 61 -0.37 -8.26 -4.81
N PHE A 62 -0.53 -7.72 -3.61
CA PHE A 62 0.25 -8.17 -2.45
C PHE A 62 0.01 -9.67 -2.14
N ILE A 63 -1.23 -10.14 -2.27
CA ILE A 63 -1.55 -11.57 -2.15
C ILE A 63 -0.90 -12.37 -3.30
N LEU A 64 -0.91 -11.84 -4.52
CA LEU A 64 -0.28 -12.50 -5.67
C LEU A 64 1.23 -12.66 -5.51
N ILE A 65 1.94 -11.69 -4.91
CA ILE A 65 3.38 -11.80 -4.63
C ILE A 65 3.65 -13.03 -3.75
N MET A 66 2.81 -13.29 -2.74
CA MET A 66 2.95 -14.48 -1.89
C MET A 66 2.72 -15.80 -2.63
N LEU A 67 1.91 -15.80 -3.69
CA LEU A 67 1.70 -16.96 -4.56
C LEU A 67 2.84 -17.16 -5.56
N GLY A 68 3.94 -16.40 -5.44
CA GLY A 68 5.12 -16.49 -6.31
C GLY A 68 5.08 -15.55 -7.51
N VAL A 69 4.14 -14.60 -7.58
CA VAL A 69 4.06 -13.63 -8.69
C VAL A 69 4.99 -12.45 -8.42
N HIS A 70 6.28 -12.63 -8.70
CA HIS A 70 7.31 -11.61 -8.55
C HIS A 70 7.53 -10.85 -9.87
N THR A 71 6.68 -9.86 -10.16
CA THR A 71 6.82 -9.04 -11.39
C THR A 71 7.19 -7.59 -11.08
N PHE A 72 7.57 -6.85 -12.13
CA PHE A 72 7.90 -5.42 -12.04
C PHE A 72 6.76 -4.55 -11.46
N LEU A 73 5.51 -5.04 -11.49
CA LEU A 73 4.35 -4.36 -10.90
C LEU A 73 4.52 -4.05 -9.41
N VAL A 74 5.33 -4.81 -8.67
CA VAL A 74 5.62 -4.53 -7.24
C VAL A 74 6.15 -3.12 -7.07
N TYR A 75 7.13 -2.73 -7.89
CA TYR A 75 7.78 -1.43 -7.78
C TYR A 75 6.81 -0.29 -8.12
N VAL A 76 5.92 -0.51 -9.09
CA VAL A 76 4.88 0.47 -9.45
C VAL A 76 3.93 0.70 -8.28
N PHE A 77 3.43 -0.37 -7.65
CA PHE A 77 2.54 -0.25 -6.50
C PHE A 77 3.25 0.33 -5.26
N ALA A 78 4.50 -0.09 -5.00
CA ALA A 78 5.28 0.46 -3.89
C ALA A 78 5.54 1.96 -4.06
N LEU A 79 5.91 2.39 -5.27
CA LEU A 79 6.12 3.81 -5.59
C LEU A 79 4.83 4.59 -5.44
N LEU A 80 3.70 4.03 -5.89
CA LEU A 80 2.38 4.65 -5.74
C LEU A 80 2.01 4.88 -4.27
N LEU A 81 2.20 3.87 -3.41
CA LEU A 81 1.95 3.98 -1.97
C LEU A 81 2.86 5.03 -1.31
N CYS A 82 4.13 5.07 -1.69
CA CYS A 82 5.07 6.11 -1.25
C CYS A 82 4.66 7.51 -1.73
N TYR A 83 4.17 7.64 -2.96
CA TYR A 83 3.65 8.90 -3.49
C TYR A 83 2.45 9.41 -2.67
N LYS A 84 1.55 8.51 -2.24
CA LYS A 84 0.43 8.86 -1.36
C LYS A 84 0.90 9.35 0.02
N PHE A 85 1.95 8.75 0.57
CA PHE A 85 2.57 9.26 1.80
C PHE A 85 3.15 10.67 1.61
N ILE A 86 3.92 10.90 0.55
CA ILE A 86 4.52 12.22 0.27
C ILE A 86 3.46 13.29 0.05
N THR A 87 2.42 13.01 -0.73
CA THR A 87 1.30 13.95 -0.92
C THR A 87 0.57 14.26 0.40
N SER A 88 0.41 13.26 1.28
CA SER A 88 -0.16 13.48 2.61
C SER A 88 0.71 14.39 3.51
N LEU A 89 2.03 14.35 3.34
CA LEU A 89 2.97 15.25 4.03
C LEU A 89 2.92 16.67 3.47
N LEU A 90 2.93 16.81 2.14
CA LEU A 90 2.89 18.12 1.47
C LEU A 90 1.62 18.89 1.79
N MET A 91 0.46 18.21 1.79
CA MET A 91 -0.81 18.83 2.18
C MET A 91 -0.84 19.32 3.64
N ARG A 92 0.07 18.85 4.50
CA ARG A 92 0.21 19.34 5.88
C ARG A 92 1.12 20.56 5.98
N GLY A 93 2.11 20.71 5.10
CA GLY A 93 3.04 21.85 5.11
C GLY A 93 2.44 23.17 4.61
N TRP A 94 1.22 23.13 4.06
CA TRP A 94 0.52 24.27 3.47
C TRP A 94 -0.70 24.73 4.29
N GLY A 95 -0.85 24.25 5.53
CA GLY A 95 -1.97 24.58 6.42
C GLY A 95 -1.53 25.24 7.71
#